data_AF-A0A1H2RQP2-F1
#
_entry.id   AF-A0A1H2RQP2-F1
#
_cell.length_a   1.000
_cell.length_b   1.000
_cell.length_c   1.000
_cell.angle_alpha   90.00
_cell.angle_beta   90.00
_cell.angle_gamma   90.00
#
_symmetry.space_group_name_H-M   'P 1'
#
loop_
_entity.id
_entity.type
_entity.pdbx_description
1 polymer ?
#
loop_
_entity_poly.entity_id
_entity_poly.type
_entity_poly.pdbx_seq_one_letter_code
_entity_poly.pdbx_strand_id
1 'polypeptide(L)'
;MMQGDEQAGRHIAGRRIGVHLENDLEGRLFILLGVFQEYQSSAISLVLLRTAVMRDPRLASVLRPSLTDMQRANQALRKEVMQMQHDIAAQISRDPGHSVGGKPPSEKAPL
;
A
#
# COMPACT_ATOMS: atom_id res chain seq x y z
N MET A 1 40.84 -19.43 26.36
CA MET A 1 39.81 -20.49 26.21
C MET A 1 38.54 -19.77 25.75
N MET A 2 38.17 -19.81 24.45
CA MET A 2 37.31 -20.84 23.80
C MET A 2 36.03 -21.06 24.62
N GLN A 3 34.79 -21.07 24.13
CA GLN A 3 34.14 -21.02 22.82
C GLN A 3 32.65 -21.33 23.15
N GLY A 4 31.68 -20.90 22.33
CA GLY A 4 30.35 -21.52 22.38
C GLY A 4 29.20 -20.63 21.92
N ASP A 5 28.91 -20.69 20.63
CA ASP A 5 27.60 -20.36 20.04
C ASP A 5 26.48 -21.17 20.70
N GLU A 6 25.37 -20.51 21.05
CA GLU A 6 24.05 -21.15 21.03
C GLU A 6 23.15 -20.40 20.04
N GLN A 7 23.02 -21.01 18.86
CA GLN A 7 21.92 -20.81 17.93
C GLN A 7 20.57 -20.99 18.66
N ALA A 8 19.58 -20.21 18.26
CA ALA A 8 18.33 -20.71 17.65
C ALA A 8 17.11 -19.85 18.03
N GLY A 9 16.50 -19.29 16.99
CA GLY A 9 15.06 -19.46 16.80
C GLY A 9 14.15 -18.78 17.81
N ARG A 10 14.21 -17.46 17.93
CA ARG A 10 13.00 -16.72 18.34
C ARG A 10 12.15 -16.47 17.11
N HIS A 11 11.31 -17.47 16.85
CA HIS A 11 10.09 -17.38 16.08
C HIS A 11 9.53 -15.96 16.15
N ILE A 12 9.61 -15.23 15.04
CA ILE A 12 8.64 -14.17 14.79
C ILE A 12 7.35 -14.93 14.55
N ALA A 13 6.65 -15.21 15.66
CA ALA A 13 5.30 -15.70 15.63
C ALA A 13 4.55 -14.74 14.73
N GLY A 14 4.17 -15.23 13.55
CA GLY A 14 3.25 -14.56 12.66
C GLY A 14 1.97 -14.33 13.46
N ARG A 15 1.91 -13.18 14.12
CA ARG A 15 0.67 -12.64 14.64
C ARG A 15 -0.15 -12.41 13.39
N ARG A 16 -0.99 -13.39 13.05
CA ARG A 16 -2.13 -13.19 12.17
C ARG A 16 -2.91 -12.06 12.81
N ILE A 17 -2.58 -10.83 12.41
CA ILE A 17 -3.51 -9.73 12.52
C ILE A 17 -4.53 -10.02 11.42
N GLY A 18 -5.43 -10.97 11.70
CA GLY A 18 -6.71 -11.02 11.04
C GLY A 18 -7.48 -9.80 11.54
N VAL A 19 -7.07 -8.61 11.11
CA VAL A 19 -7.92 -7.44 11.22
C VAL A 19 -9.13 -7.77 10.38
N HIS A 20 -10.31 -7.63 10.96
CA HIS A 20 -11.59 -7.74 10.28
C HIS A 20 -11.69 -6.56 9.29
N LEU A 21 -10.92 -6.66 8.20
CA LEU A 21 -10.63 -5.63 7.19
C LEU A 21 -11.83 -5.31 6.30
N GLU A 22 -12.90 -6.08 6.44
CA GLU A 22 -14.05 -6.01 5.54
C GLU A 22 -14.78 -4.66 5.65
N ASN A 23 -14.72 -3.97 6.80
CA ASN A 23 -15.35 -2.65 6.98
C ASN A 23 -14.49 -1.56 7.66
N ASP A 24 -13.23 -1.83 8.00
CA ASP A 24 -12.37 -0.84 8.66
C ASP A 24 -11.69 0.10 7.65
N LEU A 25 -12.13 1.37 7.63
CA LEU A 25 -11.56 2.41 6.78
C LEU A 25 -10.07 2.66 7.12
N GLU A 26 -9.68 2.56 8.39
CA GLU A 26 -8.29 2.77 8.81
C GLU A 26 -7.38 1.69 8.23
N GLY A 27 -7.77 0.41 8.35
CA GLY A 27 -7.07 -0.71 7.72
C GLY A 27 -6.95 -0.56 6.20
N ARG A 28 -8.01 -0.11 5.51
CA ARG A 28 -7.99 0.13 4.05
C ARG A 28 -7.05 1.28 3.66
N LEU A 29 -7.01 2.36 4.44
CA LEU A 29 -6.09 3.48 4.23
C LEU A 29 -4.62 3.06 4.47
N PHE A 30 -4.36 2.24 5.49
CA PHE A 30 -3.03 1.70 5.75
C PHE A 30 -2.52 0.84 4.59
N ILE A 31 -3.37 -0.04 4.06
CA ILE A 31 -3.05 -0.85 2.87
C ILE A 31 -2.80 0.06 1.66
N LEU A 32 -3.66 1.05 1.41
CA LEU A 32 -3.48 2.00 0.31
C LEU A 32 -2.13 2.73 0.40
N LEU A 33 -1.71 3.15 1.59
CA LEU A 33 -0.39 3.76 1.80
C LEU A 33 0.75 2.81 1.43
N GLY A 34 0.67 1.54 1.82
CA GLY A 34 1.66 0.52 1.45
C GLY A 34 1.75 0.32 -0.06
N VAL A 35 0.62 0.10 -0.73
CA VAL A 35 0.59 -0.10 -2.19
C VAL A 35 1.04 1.16 -2.95
N PHE A 36 0.74 2.35 -2.43
CA PHE A 36 1.25 3.59 -3.01
C PHE A 36 2.78 3.71 -2.91
N GLN A 37 3.37 3.34 -1.76
CA GLN A 37 4.82 3.31 -1.60
C GLN A 37 5.49 2.33 -2.58
N GLU A 38 4.91 1.14 -2.75
CA GLU A 38 5.39 0.16 -3.73
C GLU A 38 5.28 0.67 -5.17
N TYR A 39 4.16 1.33 -5.51
CA TYR A 39 3.98 1.96 -6.82
C TYR A 39 5.06 3.02 -7.11
N GLN A 40 5.35 3.90 -6.14
CA GLN A 40 6.38 4.93 -6.28
C GLN A 40 7.78 4.32 -6.45
N SER A 41 8.12 3.33 -5.61
CA SER A 41 9.40 2.61 -5.71
C SER A 41 9.57 1.92 -7.07
N SER A 42 8.51 1.26 -7.55
CA SER A 42 8.45 0.64 -8.87
C SER A 42 8.64 1.66 -10.00
N ALA A 43 7.99 2.83 -9.90
CA ALA A 43 8.06 3.88 -10.91
C ALA A 43 9.49 4.47 -11.01
N ILE A 44 10.13 4.73 -9.87
CA ILE A 44 11.53 5.20 -9.83
C ILE A 44 12.46 4.16 -10.46
N SER A 45 12.32 2.89 -10.06
CA SER A 45 13.16 1.81 -10.57
C SER A 45 12.99 1.63 -12.09
N LEU A 46 11.77 1.81 -12.60
CA LEU A 46 11.48 1.78 -14.03
C LEU A 46 12.19 2.91 -14.80
N VAL A 47 12.21 4.12 -14.24
CA VAL A 47 12.93 5.27 -14.84
C VAL A 47 14.44 5.01 -14.87
N LEU A 48 15.00 4.46 -13.79
CA LEU A 48 16.42 4.10 -13.73
C LEU A 48 16.77 3.05 -14.77
N LEU A 49 15.97 1.99 -14.90
CA LEU A 49 16.20 0.93 -15.86
C LEU A 49 16.08 1.43 -17.31
N ARG A 50 15.08 2.27 -17.60
CA ARG A 50 14.94 2.92 -18.91
C ARG A 50 16.17 3.77 -19.24
N THR A 51 16.69 4.50 -18.26
CA THR A 51 17.90 5.33 -18.42
C THR A 51 19.13 4.46 -18.69
N ALA A 52 19.29 3.34 -17.98
CA ALA A 52 20.38 2.39 -18.23
C ALA A 52 20.33 1.81 -19.65
N VAL A 53 19.14 1.39 -20.11
CA VAL A 53 18.92 0.89 -21.48
C VAL A 53 19.25 1.93 -22.56
N MET A 54 18.97 3.21 -22.31
CA MET A 54 19.29 4.29 -23.26
C MET A 54 20.79 4.64 -23.29
N ARG A 55 21.48 4.51 -22.16
CA ARG A 55 22.91 4.87 -22.03
C ARG A 55 23.85 3.82 -22.61
N ASP A 56 23.52 2.54 -22.48
CA ASP A 56 24.38 1.46 -22.97
C ASP A 56 23.61 0.50 -23.91
N PRO A 57 23.84 0.58 -25.23
CA PRO A 57 23.23 -0.30 -26.22
C PRO A 57 23.55 -1.78 -26.04
N ARG A 58 24.69 -2.13 -25.42
CA ARG A 58 25.08 -3.53 -25.18
C ARG A 58 24.28 -4.13 -24.02
N LEU A 59 23.98 -3.31 -23.01
CA LEU A 59 23.09 -3.71 -21.91
C LEU A 59 21.62 -3.69 -22.32
N ALA A 60 21.26 -2.93 -23.36
CA ALA A 60 19.88 -2.84 -23.82
C ALA A 60 19.27 -4.20 -24.21
N SER A 61 20.03 -5.08 -24.87
CA SER A 61 19.53 -6.41 -25.25
C SER A 61 19.22 -7.29 -24.04
N VAL A 62 20.03 -7.18 -22.99
CA VAL A 62 19.89 -7.94 -21.73
C VAL A 62 18.78 -7.36 -20.84
N LEU A 63 18.65 -6.03 -20.80
CA LEU A 63 17.76 -5.33 -19.87
C LEU A 63 16.36 -5.06 -20.44
N ARG A 64 16.14 -5.15 -21.76
CA ARG A 64 14.82 -4.96 -22.40
C ARG A 64 13.72 -5.89 -21.85
N PRO A 65 13.97 -7.19 -21.63
CA PRO A 65 12.98 -8.06 -21.00
C PRO A 65 12.57 -7.56 -19.61
N SER A 66 13.55 -7.28 -18.74
CA SER A 66 13.29 -6.75 -17.40
C SER A 66 12.56 -5.40 -17.43
N LEU A 67 12.89 -4.54 -18.39
CA LEU A 67 12.20 -3.26 -18.59
C LEU A 67 10.72 -3.48 -18.92
N THR A 68 10.43 -4.46 -19.78
CA THR A 68 9.06 -4.80 -20.16
C THR A 68 8.29 -5.36 -18.97
N ASP A 69 8.88 -6.27 -18.20
CA ASP A 69 8.23 -6.85 -17.03
C ASP A 69 7.99 -5.81 -15.93
N MET A 70 8.95 -4.91 -15.68
CA MET A 70 8.75 -3.80 -14.75
C MET A 70 7.68 -2.81 -15.22
N GLN A 71 7.57 -2.55 -16.52
CA GLN A 71 6.47 -1.73 -17.06
C GLN A 71 5.11 -2.37 -16.78
N ARG A 72 4.97 -3.68 -16.99
CA ARG A 72 3.73 -4.41 -16.69
C ARG A 72 3.41 -4.38 -15.19
N ALA A 73 4.41 -4.65 -14.34
CA ALA A 73 4.26 -4.61 -12.89
C ALA A 73 3.84 -3.22 -12.40
N ASN A 74 4.49 -2.16 -12.90
CA ASN A 74 4.14 -0.79 -12.56
C ASN A 74 2.71 -0.41 -12.99
N GLN A 75 2.28 -0.87 -14.17
CA GLN A 75 0.91 -0.67 -14.64
C GLN A 75 -0.13 -1.42 -13.79
N ALA A 76 0.20 -2.64 -13.34
CA ALA A 76 -0.66 -3.41 -12.43
C ALA A 76 -0.83 -2.68 -11.09
N LEU A 77 0.28 -2.26 -10.47
CA LEU A 77 0.26 -1.48 -9.23
C LEU A 77 -0.54 -0.18 -9.38
N ARG A 78 -0.37 0.53 -10.51
CA ARG A 78 -1.14 1.74 -10.80
C ARG A 78 -2.65 1.46 -10.79
N LYS A 79 -3.09 0.37 -11.43
CA LYS A 79 -4.51 0.00 -11.47
C LYS A 79 -5.02 -0.32 -10.06
N GLU A 80 -4.23 -1.04 -9.27
CA GLU A 80 -4.57 -1.41 -7.90
C GLU A 80 -4.74 -0.18 -6.99
N VAL A 81 -3.80 0.77 -7.05
CA VAL A 81 -3.91 2.05 -6.34
C VAL A 81 -5.18 2.80 -6.73
N MET A 82 -5.46 2.94 -8.02
CA MET A 82 -6.65 3.65 -8.51
C MET A 82 -7.95 2.97 -8.05
N GLN A 83 -7.98 1.63 -8.08
CA GLN A 83 -9.14 0.87 -7.61
C GLN A 83 -9.37 1.06 -6.12
N MET A 84 -8.34 0.93 -5.29
CA MET A 84 -8.48 1.14 -3.84
C MET A 84 -8.88 2.57 -3.49
N GLN A 85 -8.34 3.57 -4.20
CA GLN A 85 -8.79 4.96 -4.04
C GLN A 85 -10.27 5.14 -4.38
N HIS A 86 -10.73 4.50 -5.46
CA HIS A 86 -12.14 4.53 -5.83
C HIS A 86 -13.04 3.86 -4.78
N ASP A 87 -12.64 2.69 -4.29
CA ASP A 87 -13.39 1.94 -3.28
C ASP A 87 -13.50 2.72 -1.96
N ILE A 88 -12.41 3.35 -1.53
CA ILE A 88 -12.39 4.20 -0.33
C ILE A 88 -13.27 5.45 -0.54
N ALA A 89 -13.18 6.12 -1.68
CA ALA A 89 -14.01 7.27 -1.98
C ALA A 89 -15.52 6.93 -2.01
N ALA A 90 -15.86 5.77 -2.57
CA ALA A 90 -17.22 5.25 -2.57
C ALA A 90 -17.72 4.93 -1.15
N GLN A 91 -16.86 4.39 -0.28
CA GLN A 91 -17.19 4.11 1.12
C GLN A 91 -17.43 5.40 1.91
N ILE A 92 -16.54 6.40 1.79
CA ILE A 92 -16.71 7.72 2.43
C ILE A 92 -18.01 8.39 1.98
N SER A 93 -18.33 8.33 0.69
CA SER A 93 -19.56 8.94 0.15
C SER A 93 -20.86 8.25 0.63
N ARG A 94 -20.78 6.97 1.01
CA ARG A 94 -21.92 6.19 1.53
C ARG A 94 -22.16 6.39 3.02
N ASP A 95 -21.24 7.00 3.74
CA ASP A 95 -21.35 7.25 5.19
C ASP A 95 -21.41 8.76 5.51
N PRO A 96 -22.50 9.47 5.12
CA PRO A 96 -22.67 10.90 5.41
C PRO A 96 -22.93 11.19 6.90
N GLY A 97 -22.94 10.18 7.77
CA GLY A 97 -23.25 10.28 9.20
C GLY A 97 -22.15 10.86 10.09
N HIS A 98 -20.91 11.00 9.60
CA HIS A 98 -19.85 11.71 10.33
C HIS A 98 -19.98 13.23 10.15
N SER A 99 -21.16 13.74 10.50
CA SER A 99 -21.39 15.17 10.69
C SER A 99 -20.61 15.63 11.91
N VAL A 100 -19.42 16.18 11.68
CA VAL A 100 -18.75 17.08 12.63
C VAL A 100 -19.63 18.33 12.75
N GLY A 101 -20.69 18.25 13.56
CA GLY A 101 -21.68 19.34 13.70
C GLY A 101 -23.11 18.87 14.00
N GLY A 102 -23.31 17.97 14.96
CA GLY A 102 -24.65 17.61 15.46
C GLY A 102 -24.98 18.38 16.75
N LYS A 103 -26.01 19.23 16.70
CA LYS A 103 -26.58 20.09 17.78
C LYS A 103 -26.55 19.51 19.21
N PRO A 104 -26.47 20.37 20.25
CA PRO A 104 -26.63 19.95 21.64
C PRO A 104 -28.04 19.38 21.89
N PRO A 105 -28.18 18.43 22.82
CA PRO A 105 -29.47 17.82 23.13
C PRO A 105 -30.40 18.88 23.72
N SER A 106 -31.58 19.02 23.09
CA SER A 106 -32.67 19.83 23.61
C SER A 106 -33.15 19.21 24.91
N GLU A 107 -32.70 19.77 26.03
CA GLU A 107 -33.14 19.40 27.37
C GLU A 107 -34.62 19.80 27.52
N LYS A 108 -35.51 18.79 27.58
CA LYS A 108 -36.89 19.00 28.01
C LYS A 108 -36.88 19.27 29.50
N ALA A 109 -37.14 20.52 29.90
CA ALA A 109 -37.50 20.84 31.27
C ALA A 109 -38.89 20.27 31.58
N PRO A 110 -39.08 19.45 32.64
CA PRO A 110 -40.40 19.13 33.13
C PRO A 110 -40.94 20.30 33.96
N LEU A 111 -42.25 20.56 33.80
CA LEU A 111 -43.08 21.43 34.63
C LEU A 111 -43.22 20.88 36.06
#